data_AF-A0A7C3N2W5-F1
#
_entry.id   AF-A0A7C3N2W5-F1
#
_cell.length_a   1.000
_cell.length_b   1.000
_cell.length_c   1.000
_cell.angle_alpha   90.00
_cell.angle_beta   90.00
_cell.angle_gamma   90.00
#
_symmetry.space_group_name_H-M   'P 1'
#
loop_
_entity.id
_entity.type
_entity.pdbx_description
1 polymer ?
#
loop_
_entity_poly.entity_id
_entity_poly.type
_entity_poly.pdbx_seq_one_letter_code
_entity_poly.pdbx_strand_id
1 'polypeptide(L)' 'MPGKSGTFKNAETCGNPWNGGCRSSSIALYIYYGGRLIPICMNCWREICRRNITWSSGIEV' A
#
# COMPACT_ATOMS: atom_id res chain seq x y z
N MET A 1 -15.04 -16.22 31.43
CA MET A 1 -14.63 -14.80 31.39
C MET A 1 -15.34 -14.14 30.22
N PRO A 2 -16.12 -13.07 30.42
CA PRO A 2 -16.89 -12.44 29.33
C PRO A 2 -15.93 -11.83 28.32
N GLY A 3 -16.14 -12.18 27.04
CA GLY A 3 -15.32 -11.77 25.92
C GLY A 3 -15.27 -10.25 25.81
N LYS A 4 -14.06 -9.70 25.91
CA LYS A 4 -13.80 -8.31 25.52
C LYS A 4 -13.92 -8.26 24.01
N SER A 5 -15.03 -7.71 23.53
CA SER A 5 -15.21 -7.20 22.17
C SER A 5 -14.17 -6.10 21.95
N GLY A 6 -12.96 -6.53 21.58
CA GLY A 6 -11.92 -5.63 21.10
C GLY A 6 -12.50 -4.91 19.89
N THR A 7 -12.62 -3.60 19.99
CA THR A 7 -12.89 -2.74 18.84
C THR A 7 -11.80 -3.02 17.81
N PHE A 8 -12.11 -3.77 16.76
CA PHE A 8 -11.18 -4.01 15.66
C PHE A 8 -10.86 -2.64 15.06
N LYS A 9 -9.71 -2.06 15.44
CA LYS A 9 -9.14 -0.94 14.69
C LYS A 9 -9.11 -1.41 13.24
N ASN A 10 -9.78 -0.68 12.35
CA ASN A 10 -9.72 -0.97 10.92
C ASN A 10 -8.25 -1.07 10.54
N ALA A 11 -7.79 -2.30 10.28
CA ALA A 11 -6.40 -2.54 9.93
C ALA A 11 -6.11 -1.77 8.65
N GLU A 12 -4.97 -1.08 8.61
CA GLU A 12 -4.55 -0.38 7.40
C GLU A 12 -4.49 -1.37 6.23
N THR A 13 -5.02 -0.97 5.08
CA THR A 13 -5.08 -1.81 3.88
C THR A 13 -4.30 -1.18 2.75
N CYS A 14 -3.78 -2.03 1.87
CA CYS A 14 -3.12 -1.66 0.63
C CYS A 14 -3.90 -0.57 -0.13
N GLY A 15 -3.21 0.49 -0.53
CA GLY A 15 -3.71 1.58 -1.35
C GLY A 15 -3.15 1.53 -2.78
N ASN A 16 -2.77 0.36 -3.30
CA ASN A 16 -2.10 0.24 -4.60
C ASN A 16 -2.88 0.94 -5.73
N PRO A 17 -2.33 2.03 -6.32
CA PRO A 17 -3.02 2.81 -7.35
C PRO A 17 -3.11 2.07 -8.69
N TRP A 18 -2.25 1.08 -8.93
CA TRP A 18 -2.19 0.30 -10.17
C TRP A 18 -3.08 -0.95 -10.17
N ASN A 19 -3.71 -1.29 -9.05
CA ASN A 19 -4.60 -2.46 -8.91
C ASN A 19 -5.94 -2.13 -8.23
N GLY A 20 -6.11 -0.96 -7.60
CA GLY A 20 -7.40 -0.33 -7.25
C GLY A 20 -8.33 -1.03 -6.25
N GLY A 21 -8.18 -2.34 -6.02
CA GLY A 21 -9.09 -3.17 -5.22
C GLY A 21 -8.42 -4.06 -4.19
N CYS A 22 -7.11 -3.96 -4.01
CA CYS A 22 -6.40 -4.75 -2.99
C CYS A 22 -6.78 -4.27 -1.59
N ARG A 23 -7.22 -5.18 -0.71
CA ARG A 23 -7.56 -4.88 0.70
C ARG A 23 -6.68 -5.61 1.70
N SER A 24 -5.52 -6.11 1.26
CA SER A 24 -4.56 -6.79 2.13
C SER A 24 -3.96 -5.81 3.14
N SER A 25 -3.89 -6.23 4.41
CA SER A 25 -3.22 -5.51 5.49
C SER A 25 -1.76 -5.92 5.69
N SER A 26 -1.22 -6.81 4.84
CA SER A 26 0.19 -7.23 4.87
C SER A 26 1.08 -6.19 4.19
N ILE A 27 1.18 -5.00 4.78
CA ILE A 27 1.92 -3.85 4.23
C ILE A 27 3.42 -4.15 4.21
N ALA A 28 4.06 -3.92 3.07
CA ALA A 28 5.49 -4.11 2.87
C ALA A 28 6.25 -2.78 2.84
N LEU A 29 5.67 -1.75 2.24
CA LEU A 29 6.28 -0.42 2.15
C LEU A 29 5.22 0.66 1.90
N TYR A 30 5.65 1.91 1.98
CA TYR A 30 4.85 3.09 1.63
C TYR A 30 5.48 3.83 0.45
N ILE A 31 4.64 4.36 -0.43
CA ILE A 31 5.07 5.17 -1.57
C ILE A 31 4.39 6.52 -1.57
N TYR A 32 5.02 7.51 -2.18
CA TYR A 32 4.34 8.76 -2.53
C TYR A 32 3.70 8.63 -3.91
N TYR A 33 2.40 8.88 -3.99
CA TYR A 33 1.64 8.90 -5.23
C TYR A 33 0.59 10.01 -5.18
N GLY A 34 0.56 10.90 -6.18
CA GLY A 34 -0.38 12.03 -6.23
C GLY A 34 -0.32 12.94 -4.99
N GLY A 35 0.89 13.15 -4.43
CA GLY A 35 1.09 13.96 -3.22
C GLY A 35 0.64 13.31 -1.92
N ARG A 36 0.28 12.01 -1.92
CA ARG A 36 -0.14 11.27 -0.73
C ARG A 36 0.80 10.09 -0.48
N LEU A 37 1.10 9.86 0.80
CA LEU A 37 1.77 8.64 1.24
C LEU A 37 0.73 7.51 1.29
N ILE A 38 0.95 6.44 0.55
CA ILE A 38 0.02 5.31 0.47
C ILE A 38 0.73 3.98 0.77
N PRO A 39 0.07 3.06 1.51
CA PRO A 39 0.65 1.76 1.85
C PRO A 39 0.53 0.77 0.68
N ILE A 40 1.55 -0.05 0.47
CA ILE A 40 1.58 -1.12 -0.55
C ILE A 40 1.83 -2.46 0.14
N CYS A 41 0.96 -3.44 -0.11
CA CYS A 41 1.14 -4.79 0.43
C CYS A 41 2.24 -5.59 -0.28
N MET A 42 2.73 -6.64 0.37
CA MET A 42 3.80 -7.50 -0.16
C MET A 42 3.51 -8.07 -1.55
N ASN A 43 2.28 -8.52 -1.82
CA ASN A 43 1.91 -9.08 -3.12
C ASN A 43 1.94 -8.02 -4.22
N CYS A 44 1.33 -6.85 -3.96
CA CYS A 44 1.37 -5.73 -4.89
C CYS A 44 2.80 -5.26 -5.14
N TRP A 45 3.63 -5.19 -4.10
CA TRP A 45 5.03 -4.81 -4.25
C TRP A 45 5.81 -5.77 -5.15
N ARG A 46 5.65 -7.09 -4.95
CA ARG A 46 6.28 -8.11 -5.80
C ARG A 46 5.89 -7.97 -7.27
N GLU A 47 4.63 -7.62 -7.54
CA GLU A 47 4.17 -7.35 -8.91
C GLU A 47 4.80 -6.08 -9.48
N ILE A 48 4.86 -5.00 -8.70
CA ILE A 48 5.48 -3.73 -9.11
C ILE A 48 6.95 -3.94 -9.46
N CYS A 49 7.72 -4.65 -8.62
CA CYS A 49 9.15 -4.94 -8.86
C CYS A 49 9.42 -5.72 -10.16
N ARG A 50 8.42 -6.45 -10.67
CA ARG A 50 8.54 -7.20 -11.93
C ARG A 50 8.20 -6.36 -13.15
N ARG A 51 7.60 -5.18 -12.96
CA ARG A 51 7.23 -4.28 -14.06
C ARG A 51 8.36 -3.29 -14.31
N ASN A 52 8.49 -2.86 -15.56
CA ASN A 52 9.41 -1.79 -15.94
C ASN A 52 8.77 -0.41 -15.68
N ILE A 53 8.39 -0.15 -14.42
CA ILE A 53 7.85 1.14 -13.99
C ILE A 53 9.00 1.89 -13.32
N THR A 54 9.43 2.98 -13.95
CA THR A 54 10.39 3.90 -13.35
C THR A 54 9.67 5.00 -12.61
N TRP A 55 10.32 5.51 -11.57
CA TRP A 55 9.93 6.79 -10.99
C TRP A 55 10.33 7.86 -12.01
N SER A 56 9.36 8.46 -12.71
CA SER A 56 9.63 9.63 -13.55
C SER A 56 9.84 10.83 -12.64
N SER A 57 11.05 10.97 -12.12
CA SER A 57 11.51 12.16 -11.41
C SER A 57 11.67 13.29 -12.43
N GLY A 58 10.59 14.01 -12.72
CA GLY A 58 10.68 15.32 -13.37
C GLY A 58 11.21 16.40 -12.42
N ILE A 59 12.25 16.08 -11.64
CA ILE A 59 12.97 17.10 -10.87
C ILE A 59 14.24 17.39 -11.68
N GLU A 60 14.13 18.38 -12.56
CA GLU A 60 15.28 19.19 -12.93
C GLU A 60 15.75 19.88 -11.65
N VAL A 61 16.84 19.36 -11.06
CA VAL A 61 17.62 20.08 -10.04
C VAL A 61 18.65 20.97 -10.73
#